data_AF-A0A498NQ44-F1
#
_entry.id   AF-A0A498NQ44-F1
#
_cell.length_a   1.000
_cell.length_b   1.000
_cell.length_c   1.000
_cell.angle_alpha   90.00
_cell.angle_beta   90.00
_cell.angle_gamma   90.00
#
_symmetry.space_group_name_H-M   'P 1'
#
loop_
_entity.id
_entity.type
_entity.pdbx_description
1 polymer ?
#
loop_
_entity_poly.entity_id
_entity_poly.type
_entity_poly.pdbx_seq_one_letter_code
_entity_poly.pdbx_strand_id
1 'polypeptide(L)'
;MFPAPSRYRQCKGKGKRSRIYEEVRAAVEEKRMSRAAGMGQQGAWTRWEQAMDRKVTWTELWQSEPHRITFLIRAVYDVLPSPANLCMWGKAETPTCHLCPAHGTLEHILSSCPTALGQGRYTWRHNQVLKSIADTISKEISKGGRGSNTTRSVAFVRAGEQPKAGRKVPTGILASAKDWKLSVDLEKLKYPQHIVRTTLRPDIILVSESTKNIIIMELTVPWEERLGEAHERKMTKYEHLVADCRAQGWKASCMPIEVGYRRFVGRSLHKAFTVLGIAGITRSRAIKNTTDAAEKALRWLWIRRGTPWGQASAT
;
A
#
# COMPACT_ATOMS: atom_id res chain seq x y z
N MET A 1 34.29 -25.61 -14.73
CA MET A 1 33.42 -26.59 -15.42
C MET A 1 32.26 -26.87 -14.48
N PHE A 2 31.08 -26.26 -14.69
CA PHE A 2 29.92 -26.47 -13.82
C PHE A 2 29.26 -27.81 -14.18
N PRO A 3 29.00 -28.72 -13.23
CA PRO A 3 28.36 -29.99 -13.54
C PRO A 3 26.91 -29.75 -13.96
N ALA A 4 26.51 -30.32 -15.10
CA ALA A 4 25.15 -30.24 -15.59
C ALA A 4 24.23 -31.10 -14.70
N PRO A 5 23.14 -30.55 -14.12
CA PRO A 5 22.24 -31.34 -13.29
C PRO A 5 21.47 -32.37 -14.12
N SER A 6 21.40 -33.60 -13.60
CA SER A 6 20.91 -34.83 -14.24
C SER A 6 19.40 -34.88 -14.57
N ARG A 7 18.67 -33.76 -14.51
CA ARG A 7 17.20 -33.73 -14.59
C ARG A 7 16.60 -33.51 -16.00
N TYR A 8 17.42 -33.46 -17.05
CA TYR A 8 17.00 -33.00 -18.39
C TYR A 8 16.53 -34.08 -19.37
N ARG A 9 16.37 -35.35 -18.94
CA ARG A 9 16.07 -36.46 -19.87
C ARG A 9 14.62 -36.56 -20.36
N GLN A 10 13.65 -35.87 -19.77
CA GLN A 10 12.22 -36.12 -20.02
C GLN A 10 11.41 -35.03 -20.77
N CYS A 11 12.04 -33.98 -21.32
CA CYS A 11 11.31 -32.99 -22.13
C CYS A 11 12.00 -32.72 -23.47
N LYS A 12 11.29 -32.84 -24.59
CA LYS A 12 11.75 -32.47 -25.95
C LYS A 12 11.19 -31.09 -26.34
N GLY A 13 11.94 -30.34 -27.17
CA GLY A 13 11.46 -29.10 -27.82
C GLY A 13 11.39 -27.86 -26.94
N LYS A 14 10.39 -26.99 -27.19
CA LYS A 14 10.20 -25.68 -26.53
C LYS A 14 10.18 -25.75 -24.99
N GLY A 15 9.64 -26.84 -24.42
CA GLY A 15 9.61 -27.07 -22.97
C GLY A 15 10.99 -27.28 -22.33
N LYS A 16 11.95 -27.86 -23.08
CA LYS A 16 13.34 -28.00 -22.61
C LYS A 16 14.05 -26.65 -22.56
N ARG A 17 13.87 -25.83 -23.60
CA ARG A 17 14.45 -24.47 -23.64
C ARG A 17 13.90 -23.59 -22.53
N SER A 18 12.58 -23.59 -22.29
CA SER A 18 11.96 -22.82 -21.19
C SER A 18 12.56 -23.20 -19.84
N ARG A 19 12.69 -24.50 -19.55
CA ARG A 19 13.28 -24.99 -18.28
C ARG A 19 14.74 -24.57 -18.12
N ILE A 20 15.53 -24.65 -19.18
CA ILE A 20 16.93 -24.18 -19.15
C ILE A 20 16.96 -22.67 -18.88
N TYR A 21 16.13 -21.88 -19.55
CA TYR A 21 16.04 -20.44 -19.29
C TYR A 21 15.61 -20.12 -17.86
N GLU A 22 14.62 -20.84 -17.33
CA GLU A 22 14.15 -20.69 -15.96
C GLU A 22 15.24 -21.05 -14.94
N GLU A 23 15.99 -22.14 -15.16
CA GLU A 23 17.08 -22.54 -14.27
C GLU A 23 18.26 -21.56 -14.33
N VAL A 24 18.69 -21.16 -15.53
CA VAL A 24 19.76 -20.15 -15.67
C VAL A 24 19.34 -18.84 -15.03
N ARG A 25 18.08 -18.41 -15.25
CA ARG A 25 17.53 -17.22 -14.62
C ARG A 25 17.52 -17.36 -13.10
N ALA A 26 17.08 -18.50 -12.56
CA ALA A 26 17.07 -18.75 -11.12
C ALA A 26 18.49 -18.68 -10.53
N ALA A 27 19.48 -19.32 -11.15
CA ALA A 27 20.87 -19.29 -10.70
C ALA A 27 21.48 -17.87 -10.76
N VAL A 28 21.14 -17.08 -11.78
CA VAL A 28 21.57 -15.68 -11.89
C VAL A 28 20.89 -14.81 -10.83
N GLU A 29 19.59 -14.98 -10.63
CA GLU A 29 18.85 -14.24 -9.60
C GLU A 29 19.33 -14.61 -8.20
N GLU A 30 19.64 -15.89 -7.92
CA GLU A 30 20.21 -16.32 -6.64
C GLU A 30 21.54 -15.60 -6.36
N LYS A 31 22.46 -15.55 -7.32
CA LYS A 31 23.72 -14.80 -7.16
C LYS A 31 23.50 -13.31 -6.91
N ARG A 32 22.51 -12.70 -7.59
CA ARG A 32 22.14 -11.30 -7.38
C ARG A 32 21.57 -11.08 -6.00
N MET A 33 20.67 -11.95 -5.55
CA MET A 33 20.05 -11.91 -4.22
C MET A 33 21.09 -12.08 -3.13
N SER A 34 22.02 -13.05 -3.25
CA SER A 34 23.10 -13.23 -2.28
C SER A 34 24.02 -12.02 -2.18
N ARG A 35 24.37 -11.40 -3.33
CA ARG A 35 25.14 -10.15 -3.33
C ARG A 35 24.36 -9.02 -2.68
N ALA A 36 23.09 -8.85 -3.02
CA ALA A 36 22.24 -7.81 -2.47
C ALA A 36 22.06 -7.99 -0.96
N ALA A 37 21.83 -9.21 -0.47
CA ALA A 37 21.70 -9.49 0.96
C ALA A 37 22.96 -9.10 1.77
N GLY A 38 24.14 -9.18 1.16
CA GLY A 38 25.40 -8.70 1.77
C GLY A 38 25.55 -7.17 1.81
N MET A 39 24.72 -6.41 1.10
CA MET A 39 24.75 -4.94 1.09
C MET A 39 23.81 -4.39 2.16
N GLY A 40 24.33 -3.92 3.29
CA GLY A 40 23.49 -3.45 4.40
C GLY A 40 22.48 -2.35 4.03
N GLN A 41 22.92 -1.33 3.29
CA GLN A 41 22.07 -0.17 2.94
C GLN A 41 21.33 -0.39 1.61
N GLN A 42 22.05 -0.66 0.52
CA GLN A 42 21.47 -0.83 -0.82
C GLN A 42 20.74 -2.18 -0.99
N GLY A 43 21.01 -3.14 -0.11
CA GLY A 43 20.34 -4.43 -0.07
C GLY A 43 19.17 -4.51 0.89
N ALA A 44 18.84 -3.43 1.62
CA ALA A 44 17.79 -3.41 2.63
C ALA A 44 16.43 -3.93 2.09
N TRP A 45 16.15 -3.71 0.81
CA TRP A 45 14.94 -4.19 0.12
C TRP A 45 14.79 -5.71 0.11
N THR A 46 15.88 -6.47 0.26
CA THR A 46 15.83 -7.93 0.37
C THR A 46 15.08 -8.42 1.61
N ARG A 47 14.91 -7.55 2.62
CA ARG A 47 14.21 -7.85 3.89
C ARG A 47 12.75 -7.41 3.91
N TRP A 48 12.23 -6.80 2.84
CA TRP A 48 10.88 -6.23 2.80
C TRP A 48 9.81 -7.29 2.45
N GLU A 49 9.73 -8.37 3.23
CA GLU A 49 8.88 -9.55 2.92
C GLU A 49 7.38 -9.26 2.77
N GLN A 50 6.89 -8.25 3.50
CA GLN A 50 5.49 -7.82 3.51
C GLN A 50 5.15 -6.83 2.38
N ALA A 51 6.16 -6.29 1.70
CA ALA A 51 5.97 -5.43 0.54
C ALA A 51 5.63 -6.29 -0.69
N MET A 52 4.64 -5.87 -1.47
CA MET A 52 4.38 -6.47 -2.77
C MET A 52 5.42 -6.02 -3.79
N ASP A 53 5.81 -6.94 -4.67
CA ASP A 53 6.70 -6.65 -5.79
C ASP A 53 6.16 -5.51 -6.64
N ARG A 54 7.00 -4.50 -6.85
CA ARG A 54 6.69 -3.38 -7.73
C ARG A 54 6.90 -3.80 -9.19
N LYS A 55 5.81 -3.87 -9.94
CA LYS A 55 5.85 -4.02 -11.41
C LYS A 55 5.93 -2.64 -12.07
N VAL A 56 7.12 -2.24 -12.49
CA VAL A 56 7.30 -1.05 -13.35
C VAL A 56 7.09 -1.46 -14.80
N THR A 57 6.11 -0.89 -15.49
CA THR A 57 5.90 -1.15 -16.92
C THR A 57 6.75 -0.21 -17.76
N TRP A 58 7.11 -0.64 -18.98
CA TRP A 58 7.81 0.22 -19.95
C TRP A 58 7.06 1.52 -20.23
N THR A 59 5.74 1.43 -20.38
CA THR A 59 4.87 2.60 -20.58
C THR A 59 4.99 3.57 -19.41
N GLU A 60 4.98 3.08 -18.17
CA GLU A 60 5.13 3.91 -16.99
C GLU A 60 6.51 4.57 -16.94
N LEU A 61 7.57 3.83 -17.25
CA LEU A 61 8.93 4.36 -17.30
C LEU A 61 9.05 5.48 -18.34
N TRP A 62 8.50 5.27 -19.53
CA TRP A 62 8.55 6.23 -20.63
C TRP A 62 7.72 7.49 -20.37
N GLN A 63 6.59 7.35 -19.68
CA GLN A 63 5.73 8.47 -19.29
C GLN A 63 6.21 9.19 -18.03
N SER A 64 7.22 8.66 -17.33
CA SER A 64 7.72 9.24 -16.09
C SER A 64 8.78 10.29 -16.34
N GLU A 65 8.74 11.38 -15.57
CA GLU A 65 9.82 12.37 -15.59
C GLU A 65 11.16 11.74 -15.16
N PRO A 66 12.29 12.01 -15.86
CA PRO A 66 13.60 11.43 -15.52
C PRO A 66 14.04 11.69 -14.07
N HIS A 67 13.74 12.88 -13.55
CA HIS A 67 14.04 13.28 -12.18
C HIS A 67 13.25 12.47 -11.14
N ARG A 68 12.01 12.10 -11.47
CA ARG A 68 11.16 11.27 -10.62
C ARG A 68 11.73 9.87 -10.50
N ILE A 69 12.13 9.25 -11.62
CA ILE A 69 12.74 7.92 -11.63
C ILE A 69 14.04 7.92 -10.84
N THR A 70 14.90 8.91 -11.10
CA THR A 70 16.17 9.08 -10.39
C THR A 70 15.95 9.21 -8.89
N PHE A 71 14.99 10.03 -8.47
CA PHE A 71 14.65 10.21 -7.05
C PHE A 71 14.20 8.89 -6.43
N LEU A 72 13.27 8.16 -7.06
CA LEU A 72 12.77 6.89 -6.55
C LEU A 72 13.88 5.84 -6.39
N ILE A 73 14.73 5.66 -7.41
CA ILE A 73 15.84 4.71 -7.36
C ILE A 73 16.77 5.08 -6.20
N ARG A 74 17.15 6.36 -6.10
CA ARG A 74 18.02 6.82 -5.00
C ARG A 74 17.37 6.68 -3.63
N ALA A 75 16.05 6.86 -3.51
CA ALA A 75 15.32 6.67 -2.26
C ALA A 75 15.29 5.20 -1.84
N VAL A 76 15.08 4.27 -2.79
CA VAL A 76 15.06 2.82 -2.52
C VAL A 76 16.42 2.33 -2.04
N TYR A 77 17.49 2.72 -2.71
CA TYR A 77 18.85 2.33 -2.36
C TYR A 77 19.50 3.18 -1.26
N ASP A 78 18.75 4.13 -0.70
CA ASP A 78 19.22 5.08 0.32
C ASP A 78 20.53 5.79 -0.07
N VAL A 79 20.56 6.31 -1.30
CA VAL A 79 21.67 7.12 -1.84
C VAL A 79 21.22 8.53 -2.19
N LEU A 80 20.16 9.00 -1.53
CA LEU A 80 19.78 10.42 -1.57
C LEU A 80 20.79 11.23 -0.74
N PRO A 81 21.02 12.53 -1.07
CA PRO A 81 21.93 13.38 -0.32
C PRO A 81 21.33 13.80 1.03
N SER A 82 21.19 12.84 1.93
CA SER A 82 20.88 13.07 3.36
C SER A 82 22.14 13.58 4.06
N PRO A 83 22.04 14.32 5.18
CA PRO A 83 23.20 14.73 5.96
C PRO A 83 24.14 13.56 6.29
N ALA A 84 23.58 12.40 6.65
CA ALA A 84 24.34 11.17 6.88
C ALA A 84 25.13 10.74 5.63
N ASN A 85 24.48 10.65 4.47
CA ASN A 85 25.13 10.24 3.24
C ASN A 85 26.15 11.28 2.75
N LEU A 86 25.85 12.58 2.87
CA LEU A 86 26.78 13.66 2.51
C LEU A 86 28.04 13.62 3.38
N CYS A 87 27.89 13.36 4.67
CA CYS A 87 29.02 13.16 5.59
C CYS A 87 29.86 11.95 5.18
N MET A 88 29.23 10.81 4.90
CA MET A 88 29.92 9.62 4.41
C MET A 88 30.64 9.84 3.06
N TRP A 89 30.13 10.74 2.21
CA TRP A 89 30.76 11.09 0.93
C TRP A 89 31.83 12.19 1.05
N GLY A 90 32.14 12.66 2.27
CA GLY A 90 33.09 13.75 2.48
C GLY A 90 32.62 15.12 1.95
N LYS A 91 31.29 15.29 1.78
CA LYS A 91 30.67 16.53 1.27
C LYS A 91 30.02 17.38 2.36
N ALA A 92 29.96 16.87 3.59
CA ALA A 92 29.49 17.59 4.77
C ALA A 92 30.35 17.18 5.97
N GLU A 93 30.53 18.09 6.92
CA GLU A 93 31.33 17.84 8.12
C GLU A 93 30.56 17.04 9.17
N THR A 94 29.25 17.27 9.29
CA THR A 94 28.40 16.66 10.31
C THR A 94 27.20 15.93 9.72
N PRO A 95 26.83 14.74 10.22
CA PRO A 95 25.68 13.98 9.74
C PRO A 95 24.35 14.41 10.39
N THR A 96 24.22 15.64 10.87
CA THR A 96 23.10 16.12 11.68
C THR A 96 21.86 16.44 10.84
N CYS A 97 20.66 16.17 11.38
CA CYS A 97 19.41 16.53 10.72
C CYS A 97 19.23 18.06 10.66
N HIS A 98 18.60 18.55 9.61
CA HIS A 98 18.31 19.99 9.45
C HIS A 98 17.29 20.56 10.44
N LEU A 99 16.48 19.70 11.09
CA LEU A 99 15.37 20.11 11.95
C LEU A 99 15.57 19.76 13.42
N CYS A 100 16.52 18.88 13.74
CA CYS A 100 16.74 18.40 15.10
C CYS A 100 18.20 17.94 15.25
N PRO A 101 18.73 17.80 16.48
CA PRO A 101 20.14 17.46 16.70
C PRO A 101 20.48 15.99 16.40
N ALA A 102 19.51 15.15 16.03
CA ALA A 102 19.73 13.73 15.78
C ALA A 102 20.46 13.46 14.45
N HIS A 103 20.94 12.23 14.29
CA HIS A 103 21.59 11.76 13.06
C HIS A 103 20.62 11.76 11.87
N GLY A 104 20.94 12.56 10.86
CA GLY A 104 20.12 12.84 9.68
C GLY A 104 20.17 11.76 8.62
N THR A 105 19.79 10.52 8.97
CA THR A 105 19.55 9.46 7.98
C THR A 105 18.32 9.76 7.12
N LEU A 106 18.18 9.06 6.00
CA LEU A 106 16.98 9.17 5.17
C LEU A 106 15.72 8.72 5.94
N GLU A 107 15.83 7.64 6.71
CA GLU A 107 14.78 7.16 7.59
C GLU A 107 14.39 8.21 8.63
N HIS A 108 15.37 8.82 9.28
CA HIS A 108 15.13 9.86 10.26
C HIS A 108 14.32 11.01 9.66
N ILE A 109 14.79 11.58 8.55
CA ILE A 109 14.16 12.73 7.91
C ILE A 109 12.73 12.40 7.46
N LEU A 110 12.52 11.21 6.88
CA LEU A 110 11.25 10.87 6.25
C LEU A 110 10.25 10.17 7.17
N SER A 111 10.66 9.62 8.32
CA SER A 111 9.74 8.81 9.13
C SER A 111 9.81 9.01 10.63
N SER A 112 10.92 9.46 11.21
CA SER A 112 11.11 9.43 12.67
C SER A 112 11.63 10.72 13.29
N CYS A 113 11.75 11.80 12.54
CA CYS A 113 12.17 13.09 13.09
C CYS A 113 11.07 13.66 14.01
N PRO A 114 11.36 13.90 15.31
CA PRO A 114 10.37 14.43 16.25
C PRO A 114 9.88 15.83 15.87
N THR A 115 10.78 16.70 15.40
CA THR A 115 10.42 18.04 14.94
C THR A 115 9.50 17.99 13.71
N ALA A 116 9.79 17.09 12.75
CA ALA A 116 8.94 16.89 11.57
C ALA A 116 7.55 16.35 11.95
N LEU A 117 7.49 15.45 12.94
CA LEU A 117 6.24 14.92 13.49
C LEU A 117 5.42 16.05 14.15
N GLY A 118 6.04 16.84 15.03
CA GLY A 118 5.38 17.96 15.71
C GLY A 118 4.90 19.06 14.75
N GLN A 119 5.61 19.27 13.65
CA GLN A 119 5.19 20.16 12.56
C GLN A 119 4.00 19.60 11.73
N GLY A 120 3.63 18.33 11.90
CA GLY A 120 2.54 17.70 11.14
C GLY A 120 2.93 17.27 9.71
N ARG A 121 4.22 17.15 9.39
CA ARG A 121 4.69 16.69 8.07
C ARG A 121 4.19 15.29 7.72
N TYR A 122 4.29 14.39 8.69
CA TYR A 122 3.89 13.00 8.52
C TYR A 122 2.37 12.85 8.47
N THR A 123 1.63 13.65 9.25
CA THR A 123 0.18 13.77 9.15
C THR A 123 -0.25 14.25 7.77
N TRP A 124 0.41 15.28 7.23
CA TRP A 124 0.11 15.76 5.88
C TRP A 124 0.32 14.67 4.82
N ARG A 125 1.43 13.92 4.88
CA ARG A 125 1.67 12.79 3.96
C ARG A 125 0.60 11.72 4.12
N HIS A 126 0.30 11.31 5.35
CA HIS A 126 -0.73 10.32 5.65
C HIS A 126 -2.06 10.75 5.04
N ASN A 127 -2.47 12.01 5.21
CA ASN A 127 -3.68 12.57 4.64
C ASN A 127 -3.71 12.54 3.11
N GLN A 128 -2.58 12.69 2.41
CA GLN A 128 -2.53 12.55 0.95
C GLN A 128 -2.87 11.13 0.50
N VAL A 129 -2.34 10.12 1.21
CA VAL A 129 -2.62 8.70 0.93
C VAL A 129 -4.06 8.35 1.31
N LEU A 130 -4.51 8.82 2.47
CA LEU A 130 -5.87 8.63 2.97
C LEU A 130 -6.92 9.16 1.99
N LYS A 131 -6.71 10.37 1.45
CA LYS A 131 -7.56 10.97 0.41
C LYS A 131 -7.69 10.06 -0.82
N SER A 132 -6.59 9.47 -1.28
CA SER A 132 -6.62 8.58 -2.45
C SER A 132 -7.42 7.29 -2.21
N ILE A 133 -7.31 6.71 -1.00
CA ILE A 133 -8.06 5.51 -0.61
C ILE A 133 -9.54 5.86 -0.47
N ALA A 134 -9.85 6.94 0.24
CA ALA A 134 -11.21 7.43 0.45
C ALA A 134 -11.95 7.73 -0.87
N ASP A 135 -11.29 8.42 -1.80
CA ASP A 135 -11.84 8.72 -3.13
C ASP A 135 -12.18 7.43 -3.90
N THR A 136 -11.31 6.42 -3.84
CA THR A 136 -11.57 5.13 -4.45
C THR A 136 -12.81 4.47 -3.84
N ILE A 137 -12.88 4.38 -2.51
CA ILE A 137 -14.00 3.73 -1.82
C ILE A 137 -15.32 4.48 -2.09
N SER A 138 -15.30 5.82 -2.02
CA SER A 138 -16.46 6.68 -2.31
C SER A 138 -17.01 6.45 -3.73
N LYS A 139 -16.10 6.37 -4.72
CA LYS A 139 -16.48 6.07 -6.11
C LYS A 139 -17.14 4.69 -6.24
N GLU A 140 -16.66 3.68 -5.52
CA GLU A 140 -17.26 2.34 -5.55
C GLU A 140 -18.62 2.27 -4.85
N ILE A 141 -18.79 2.94 -3.72
CA ILE A 141 -20.10 3.08 -3.05
C ILE A 141 -21.11 3.76 -3.99
N SER A 142 -20.68 4.84 -4.64
CA SER A 142 -21.53 5.61 -5.58
C SER A 142 -21.96 4.78 -6.80
N LYS A 143 -21.12 3.83 -7.25
CA LYS A 143 -21.47 2.90 -8.33
C LYS A 143 -22.51 1.88 -7.89
N GLY A 144 -22.42 1.36 -6.67
CA GLY A 144 -23.40 0.41 -6.12
C GLY A 144 -24.82 0.99 -5.97
N GLY A 145 -24.94 2.30 -5.80
CA GLY A 145 -26.22 3.02 -5.76
C GLY A 145 -26.88 3.20 -7.14
N ARG A 146 -26.09 3.22 -8.23
CA ARG A 146 -26.61 3.23 -9.60
C ARG A 146 -26.92 1.81 -9.98
N GLY A 147 -28.21 1.44 -9.94
CA GLY A 147 -28.67 0.11 -10.30
C GLY A 147 -27.95 -0.38 -11.56
N SER A 148 -27.19 -1.46 -11.42
CA SER A 148 -26.77 -2.20 -12.59
C SER A 148 -28.04 -2.74 -13.22
N ASN A 149 -28.50 -2.09 -14.29
CA ASN A 149 -29.35 -2.75 -15.27
C ASN A 149 -28.48 -3.85 -15.92
N THR A 150 -28.19 -4.91 -15.17
CA THR A 150 -27.99 -6.22 -15.77
C THR A 150 -29.33 -6.55 -16.39
N THR A 151 -29.51 -6.14 -17.64
CA THR A 151 -30.39 -6.85 -18.57
C THR A 151 -30.14 -8.34 -18.30
N ARG A 152 -31.19 -9.06 -17.87
CA ARG A 152 -31.12 -10.50 -17.66
C ARG A 152 -30.82 -11.10 -19.03
N SER A 153 -29.54 -11.20 -19.38
CA SER A 153 -29.12 -11.85 -20.61
C SER A 153 -29.44 -13.32 -20.42
N VAL A 154 -30.53 -13.78 -21.03
CA VAL A 154 -30.83 -15.20 -21.10
C VAL A 154 -29.67 -15.84 -21.87
N ALA A 155 -28.91 -16.70 -21.20
CA ALA A 155 -27.90 -17.51 -21.87
C ALA A 155 -28.64 -18.60 -22.66
N PHE A 156 -28.70 -18.46 -23.97
CA PHE A 156 -29.22 -19.51 -24.84
C PHE A 156 -28.28 -20.70 -24.80
N VAL A 157 -28.75 -21.82 -24.28
CA VAL A 157 -28.04 -23.11 -24.27
C VAL A 157 -28.66 -23.98 -25.36
N ARG A 158 -27.85 -24.66 -26.16
CA ARG A 158 -28.35 -25.57 -27.20
C ARG A 158 -29.03 -26.78 -26.55
N ALA A 159 -30.06 -27.32 -27.22
CA ALA A 159 -30.73 -28.53 -26.75
C ALA A 159 -29.73 -29.67 -26.55
N GLY A 160 -29.70 -30.25 -25.35
CA GLY A 160 -28.78 -31.33 -24.97
C GLY A 160 -27.49 -30.88 -24.27
N GLU A 161 -27.16 -29.59 -24.23
CA GLU A 161 -26.03 -29.07 -23.45
C GLU A 161 -26.46 -28.63 -22.05
N GLN A 162 -25.65 -28.95 -21.03
CA GLN A 162 -25.83 -28.43 -19.69
C GLN A 162 -25.26 -27.01 -19.58
N PRO A 163 -25.91 -26.09 -18.86
CA PRO A 163 -25.35 -24.77 -18.61
C PRO A 163 -23.99 -24.90 -17.93
N LYS A 164 -22.93 -24.34 -18.53
CA LYS A 164 -21.66 -24.20 -17.82
C LYS A 164 -21.92 -23.35 -16.60
N ALA A 165 -21.66 -23.88 -15.41
CA ALA A 165 -21.86 -23.16 -14.15
C ALA A 165 -21.18 -21.80 -14.25
N GLY A 166 -21.98 -20.73 -14.29
CA GLY A 166 -21.47 -19.37 -14.35
C GLY A 166 -20.51 -19.17 -13.19
N ARG A 167 -19.32 -18.65 -13.46
CA ARG A 167 -18.34 -18.33 -12.42
C ARG A 167 -19.02 -17.35 -11.46
N LYS A 168 -19.39 -17.78 -10.25
CA LYS A 168 -19.91 -16.89 -9.20
C LYS A 168 -18.84 -15.82 -8.97
N VAL A 169 -19.08 -14.61 -9.44
CA VAL A 169 -18.20 -13.48 -9.15
C VAL A 169 -18.33 -13.25 -7.64
N PRO A 170 -17.25 -13.34 -6.85
CA PRO A 170 -17.34 -13.02 -5.43
C PRO A 170 -17.81 -11.57 -5.31
N THR A 171 -19.03 -11.38 -4.82
CA THR A 171 -19.55 -10.06 -4.48
C THR A 171 -18.87 -9.62 -3.19
N GLY A 172 -18.09 -8.54 -3.25
CA GLY A 172 -17.42 -8.02 -2.05
C GLY A 172 -18.40 -7.39 -1.05
N ILE A 173 -17.90 -7.01 0.12
CA ILE A 173 -18.73 -6.52 1.23
C ILE A 173 -19.56 -5.30 0.82
N LEU A 174 -19.04 -4.40 -0.03
CA LEU A 174 -19.79 -3.23 -0.48
C LEU A 174 -21.06 -3.60 -1.27
N ALA A 175 -21.12 -4.77 -1.90
CA ALA A 175 -22.32 -5.24 -2.60
C ALA A 175 -23.41 -5.77 -1.66
N SER A 176 -23.11 -5.98 -0.37
CA SER A 176 -24.07 -6.52 0.60
C SER A 176 -25.13 -5.52 1.06
N ALA A 177 -24.93 -4.22 0.85
CA ALA A 177 -25.84 -3.17 1.25
C ALA A 177 -25.77 -1.97 0.31
N LYS A 178 -26.81 -1.13 0.31
CA LYS A 178 -26.88 0.10 -0.52
C LYS A 178 -26.67 1.39 0.28
N ASP A 179 -26.78 1.31 1.60
CA ASP A 179 -26.76 2.44 2.53
C ASP A 179 -25.38 2.67 3.17
N TRP A 180 -24.30 2.21 2.52
CA TRP A 180 -22.95 2.40 3.02
C TRP A 180 -22.61 3.89 3.20
N LYS A 181 -22.30 4.27 4.43
CA LYS A 181 -21.79 5.59 4.79
C LYS A 181 -20.29 5.50 5.03
N LEU A 182 -19.53 6.33 4.32
CA LEU A 182 -18.08 6.49 4.47
C LEU A 182 -17.77 7.68 5.37
N SER A 183 -16.94 7.47 6.38
CA SER A 183 -16.37 8.52 7.23
C SER A 183 -14.86 8.42 7.22
N VAL A 184 -14.16 9.54 7.09
CA VAL A 184 -12.69 9.60 6.95
C VAL A 184 -12.11 10.66 7.88
N ASP A 185 -11.00 10.36 8.57
CA ASP A 185 -10.35 11.29 9.50
C ASP A 185 -9.44 12.31 8.78
N LEU A 186 -10.06 13.27 8.09
CA LEU A 186 -9.35 14.42 7.49
C LEU A 186 -9.60 15.73 8.24
N GLU A 187 -10.77 15.90 8.85
CA GLU A 187 -11.21 17.16 9.49
C GLU A 187 -11.85 16.95 10.87
N LYS A 188 -11.45 15.87 11.58
CA LYS A 188 -11.98 15.36 12.86
C LYS A 188 -13.15 14.39 12.69
N LEU A 189 -12.84 13.15 12.35
CA LEU A 189 -13.80 12.05 12.36
C LEU A 189 -14.31 11.80 13.80
N LYS A 190 -15.62 11.63 13.93
CA LYS A 190 -16.28 11.17 15.15
C LYS A 190 -16.78 9.74 14.93
N TYR A 191 -16.36 8.83 15.80
CA TYR A 191 -16.86 7.46 15.79
C TYR A 191 -18.37 7.45 16.11
N PRO A 192 -19.20 6.65 15.41
CA PRO A 192 -20.64 6.53 15.68
C PRO A 192 -20.91 5.97 17.08
N GLN A 193 -21.16 6.87 18.04
CA GLN A 193 -21.30 6.53 19.46
C GLN A 193 -22.55 5.69 19.78
N HIS A 194 -23.53 5.63 18.87
CA HIS A 194 -24.72 4.77 19.01
C HIS A 194 -24.42 3.28 18.78
N ILE A 195 -23.27 2.95 18.18
CA ILE A 195 -22.81 1.56 17.99
C ILE A 195 -22.04 1.11 19.23
N VAL A 196 -20.93 1.79 19.52
CA VAL A 196 -20.11 1.60 20.72
C VAL A 196 -19.56 2.96 21.14
N ARG A 197 -19.55 3.23 22.43
CA ARG A 197 -18.92 4.43 22.98
C ARG A 197 -17.41 4.24 23.02
N THR A 198 -16.68 5.04 22.25
CA THR A 198 -15.22 4.96 22.19
C THR A 198 -14.59 6.33 21.87
N THR A 199 -13.38 6.53 22.39
CA THR A 199 -12.52 7.67 22.07
C THR A 199 -11.57 7.38 20.91
N LEU A 200 -11.50 6.13 20.46
CA LEU A 200 -10.66 5.73 19.34
C LEU A 200 -11.12 6.42 18.04
N ARG A 201 -10.13 6.80 17.23
CA ARG A 201 -10.33 7.45 15.93
C ARG A 201 -9.60 6.65 14.85
N PRO A 202 -10.30 5.72 14.20
CA PRO A 202 -9.81 5.09 12.99
C PRO A 202 -9.75 6.10 11.84
N ASP A 203 -8.84 5.86 10.89
CA ASP A 203 -8.69 6.73 9.72
C ASP A 203 -9.89 6.64 8.76
N ILE A 204 -10.51 5.46 8.63
CA ILE A 204 -11.69 5.22 7.80
C ILE A 204 -12.70 4.34 8.53
N ILE A 205 -13.97 4.71 8.45
CA ILE A 205 -15.09 3.91 8.91
C ILE A 205 -16.12 3.76 7.77
N LEU A 206 -16.57 2.53 7.53
CA LEU A 206 -17.70 2.22 6.68
C LEU A 206 -18.81 1.62 7.52
N VAL A 207 -20.01 2.20 7.46
CA VAL A 207 -21.18 1.73 8.21
C VAL A 207 -22.34 1.48 7.26
N SER A 208 -23.00 0.34 7.40
CA SER A 208 -24.33 0.09 6.87
C SER A 208 -25.25 -0.23 8.04
N GLU A 209 -26.23 0.64 8.28
CA GLU A 209 -27.21 0.49 9.35
C GLU A 209 -28.18 -0.66 9.02
N SER A 210 -28.62 -0.74 7.76
CA SER A 210 -29.59 -1.74 7.30
C SER A 210 -29.12 -3.17 7.48
N THR A 211 -27.82 -3.43 7.31
CA THR A 211 -27.21 -4.76 7.47
C THR A 211 -26.44 -4.93 8.77
N LYS A 212 -26.43 -3.91 9.63
CA LYS A 212 -25.60 -3.80 10.83
C LYS A 212 -24.14 -4.20 10.58
N ASN A 213 -23.55 -3.70 9.50
CA ASN A 213 -22.14 -3.93 9.18
C ASN A 213 -21.30 -2.69 9.52
N ILE A 214 -20.13 -2.92 10.11
CA ILE A 214 -19.12 -1.89 10.33
C ILE A 214 -17.72 -2.39 9.94
N ILE A 215 -17.02 -1.59 9.13
CA ILE A 215 -15.63 -1.83 8.74
C ILE A 215 -14.79 -0.67 9.26
N ILE A 216 -13.79 -1.00 10.06
CA ILE A 216 -12.82 -0.08 10.62
C ILE A 216 -11.53 -0.26 9.83
N MET A 217 -10.97 0.81 9.27
CA MET A 217 -9.68 0.75 8.59
C MET A 217 -8.72 1.77 9.17
N GLU A 218 -7.49 1.34 9.43
CA GLU A 218 -6.40 2.17 9.94
C GLU A 218 -5.29 2.21 8.89
N LEU A 219 -4.97 3.39 8.39
CA LEU A 219 -3.88 3.61 7.46
C LEU A 219 -2.58 3.87 8.22
N THR A 220 -1.54 3.13 7.88
CA THR A 220 -0.18 3.42 8.31
C THR A 220 0.72 3.60 7.09
N VAL A 221 1.60 4.60 7.16
CA VAL A 221 2.62 4.88 6.12
C VAL A 221 4.02 4.73 6.71
N PRO A 222 4.46 3.49 7.01
CA PRO A 222 5.69 3.24 7.76
C PRO A 222 6.92 3.18 6.84
N TRP A 223 8.10 3.10 7.47
CA TRP A 223 9.31 2.62 6.79
C TRP A 223 9.13 1.17 6.38
N GLU A 224 9.54 0.78 5.16
CA GLU A 224 9.14 -0.50 4.55
C GLU A 224 9.53 -1.72 5.40
N GLU A 225 10.62 -1.63 6.18
CA GLU A 225 11.03 -2.67 7.12
C GLU A 225 10.05 -2.88 8.28
N ARG A 226 9.24 -1.88 8.61
CA ARG A 226 8.27 -1.88 9.72
C ARG A 226 6.85 -2.23 9.29
N LEU A 227 6.63 -2.69 8.05
CA LEU A 227 5.29 -3.02 7.55
C LEU A 227 4.61 -4.10 8.40
N GLY A 228 5.33 -5.17 8.76
CA GLY A 228 4.78 -6.28 9.56
C GLY A 228 4.45 -5.86 11.00
N GLU A 229 5.41 -5.25 11.70
CA GLU A 229 5.21 -4.77 13.08
C GLU A 229 4.07 -3.74 13.17
N ALA A 230 3.96 -2.85 12.19
CA ALA A 230 2.88 -1.87 12.14
C ALA A 230 1.51 -2.57 12.03
N HIS A 231 1.40 -3.59 11.18
CA HIS A 231 0.17 -4.34 10.99
C HIS A 231 -0.34 -4.97 12.30
N GLU A 232 0.52 -5.72 12.99
CA GLU A 232 0.16 -6.44 14.22
C GLU A 232 -0.23 -5.49 15.36
N ARG A 233 0.53 -4.41 15.54
CA ARG A 233 0.23 -3.40 16.56
C ARG A 233 -1.13 -2.74 16.32
N LYS A 234 -1.49 -2.47 15.06
CA LYS A 234 -2.76 -1.83 14.71
C LYS A 234 -3.94 -2.79 14.77
N MET A 235 -3.75 -4.06 14.40
CA MET A 235 -4.76 -5.10 14.63
C MET A 235 -5.15 -5.17 16.11
N THR A 236 -4.15 -5.27 16.98
CA THR A 236 -4.33 -5.40 18.44
C THR A 236 -5.06 -4.18 19.03
N LYS A 237 -4.73 -2.96 18.56
CA LYS A 237 -5.35 -1.71 19.03
C LYS A 237 -6.88 -1.70 18.91
N TYR A 238 -7.44 -2.32 17.87
CA TYR A 238 -8.87 -2.28 17.57
C TYR A 238 -9.61 -3.58 17.93
N GLU A 239 -8.93 -4.57 18.49
CA GLU A 239 -9.49 -5.88 18.80
C GLU A 239 -10.69 -5.79 19.75
N HIS A 240 -10.52 -5.07 20.87
CA HIS A 240 -11.60 -4.84 21.84
C HIS A 240 -12.78 -4.09 21.23
N LEU A 241 -12.53 -3.04 20.45
CA LEU A 241 -13.60 -2.28 19.79
C LEU A 241 -14.42 -3.15 18.83
N VAL A 242 -13.77 -4.06 18.10
CA VAL A 242 -14.45 -5.00 17.20
C VAL A 242 -15.28 -6.02 18.00
N ALA A 243 -14.76 -6.52 19.12
CA ALA A 243 -15.50 -7.41 20.00
C ALA A 243 -16.75 -6.73 20.58
N ASP A 244 -16.63 -5.50 21.06
CA ASP A 244 -17.76 -4.73 21.59
C ASP A 244 -18.84 -4.49 20.53
N CYS A 245 -18.45 -4.13 19.30
CA CYS A 245 -19.39 -3.99 18.20
C CYS A 245 -20.15 -5.29 17.92
N ARG A 246 -19.45 -6.43 17.95
CA ARG A 246 -20.07 -7.77 17.76
C ARG A 246 -21.03 -8.11 18.88
N ALA A 247 -20.69 -7.78 20.12
CA ALA A 247 -21.57 -7.96 21.27
C ALA A 247 -22.87 -7.14 21.12
N GLN A 248 -22.81 -5.97 20.49
CA GLN A 248 -23.97 -5.14 20.15
C GLN A 248 -24.72 -5.61 18.88
N GLY A 249 -24.40 -6.79 18.37
CA GLY A 249 -25.07 -7.40 17.21
C GLY A 249 -24.61 -6.86 15.85
N TRP A 250 -23.47 -6.17 15.80
CA TRP A 250 -22.88 -5.68 14.55
C TRP A 250 -21.89 -6.67 13.94
N LYS A 251 -21.92 -6.80 12.63
CA LYS A 251 -20.87 -7.47 11.85
C LYS A 251 -19.67 -6.52 11.73
N ALA A 252 -18.74 -6.63 12.69
CA ALA A 252 -17.56 -5.76 12.76
C ALA A 252 -16.30 -6.43 12.22
N SER A 253 -15.52 -5.67 11.44
CA SER A 253 -14.19 -6.06 10.97
C SER A 253 -13.20 -4.89 11.05
N CYS A 254 -11.96 -5.19 11.40
CA CYS A 254 -10.85 -4.23 11.34
C CYS A 254 -9.89 -4.62 10.21
N MET A 255 -9.43 -3.65 9.45
CA MET A 255 -8.49 -3.80 8.35
C MET A 255 -7.40 -2.73 8.45
N PRO A 256 -6.27 -3.02 9.12
CA PRO A 256 -5.08 -2.21 8.99
C PRO A 256 -4.59 -2.25 7.56
N ILE A 257 -4.16 -1.09 7.07
CA ILE A 257 -3.69 -0.87 5.71
C ILE A 257 -2.31 -0.25 5.82
N GLU A 258 -1.31 -0.89 5.23
CA GLU A 258 0.04 -0.35 5.18
C GLU A 258 0.43 0.03 3.76
N VAL A 259 0.91 1.26 3.61
CA VAL A 259 1.42 1.80 2.34
C VAL A 259 2.82 2.34 2.58
N GLY A 260 3.85 1.68 2.05
CA GLY A 260 5.22 2.18 2.09
C GLY A 260 5.35 3.44 1.24
N TYR A 261 6.13 4.42 1.72
CA TYR A 261 6.26 5.70 1.02
C TYR A 261 7.11 5.61 -0.26
N ARG A 262 7.90 4.54 -0.47
CA ARG A 262 8.65 4.29 -1.74
C ARG A 262 7.84 3.55 -2.80
N ARG A 263 6.51 3.65 -2.76
CA ARG A 263 5.54 2.97 -3.64
C ARG A 263 5.43 1.46 -3.45
N PHE A 264 5.94 0.95 -2.34
CA PHE A 264 5.72 -0.44 -1.97
C PHE A 264 4.40 -0.54 -1.20
N VAL A 265 3.58 -1.49 -1.59
CA VAL A 265 2.23 -1.65 -1.03
C VAL A 265 2.26 -2.86 -0.13
N GLY A 266 1.72 -2.73 1.09
CA GLY A 266 1.48 -3.89 1.93
C GLY A 266 0.45 -4.80 1.31
N ARG A 267 0.58 -6.11 1.53
CA ARG A 267 -0.44 -7.11 1.10
C ARG A 267 -1.83 -6.77 1.66
N SER A 268 -1.89 -6.05 2.77
CA SER A 268 -3.09 -5.55 3.44
C SER A 268 -3.98 -4.66 2.56
N LEU A 269 -3.44 -3.66 1.85
CA LEU A 269 -4.25 -2.78 0.98
C LEU A 269 -4.92 -3.59 -0.13
N HIS A 270 -4.18 -4.51 -0.75
CA HIS A 270 -4.71 -5.38 -1.79
C HIS A 270 -5.80 -6.30 -1.24
N LYS A 271 -5.61 -6.88 -0.05
CA LYS A 271 -6.61 -7.70 0.64
C LYS A 271 -7.85 -6.87 0.99
N ALA A 272 -7.69 -5.66 1.55
CA ALA A 272 -8.78 -4.77 1.90
C ALA A 272 -9.65 -4.43 0.69
N PHE A 273 -9.04 -4.01 -0.44
CA PHE A 273 -9.78 -3.78 -1.68
C PHE A 273 -10.49 -5.02 -2.20
N THR A 274 -9.86 -6.20 -2.10
CA THR A 274 -10.50 -7.46 -2.51
C THR A 274 -11.72 -7.76 -1.64
N VAL A 275 -11.63 -7.57 -0.33
CA VAL A 275 -12.74 -7.78 0.61
C VAL A 275 -13.88 -6.78 0.35
N LEU A 276 -13.55 -5.52 0.04
CA LEU A 276 -14.55 -4.51 -0.35
C LEU A 276 -15.21 -4.80 -1.71
N GLY A 277 -14.66 -5.71 -2.52
CA GLY A 277 -15.18 -6.05 -3.86
C GLY A 277 -14.55 -5.24 -4.99
N ILE A 278 -13.51 -4.45 -4.68
CA ILE A 278 -12.76 -3.67 -5.65
C ILE A 278 -11.76 -4.62 -6.32
N ALA A 279 -12.04 -4.99 -7.57
CA ALA A 279 -11.30 -6.03 -8.29
C ALA A 279 -10.77 -5.56 -9.65
N GLY A 280 -9.94 -6.41 -10.27
CA GLY A 280 -9.45 -6.24 -11.63
C GLY A 280 -8.73 -4.91 -11.88
N ILE A 281 -9.06 -4.28 -13.00
CA ILE A 281 -8.44 -3.01 -13.44
C ILE A 281 -8.68 -1.89 -12.44
N THR A 282 -9.86 -1.84 -11.82
CA THR A 282 -10.20 -0.82 -10.80
C THR A 282 -9.27 -0.92 -9.61
N ARG A 283 -9.01 -2.13 -9.10
CA ARG A 283 -8.06 -2.36 -8.00
C ARG A 283 -6.64 -1.96 -8.39
N SER A 284 -6.17 -2.38 -9.56
CA SER A 284 -4.83 -2.01 -10.04
C SER A 284 -4.67 -0.49 -10.15
N ARG A 285 -5.70 0.21 -10.63
CA ARG A 285 -5.72 1.67 -10.72
C ARG A 285 -5.75 2.32 -9.33
N ALA A 286 -6.56 1.81 -8.41
CA ALA A 286 -6.64 2.31 -7.05
C ALA A 286 -5.29 2.20 -6.33
N ILE A 287 -4.66 1.03 -6.38
CA ILE A 287 -3.33 0.79 -5.81
C ILE A 287 -2.29 1.72 -6.45
N LYS A 288 -2.33 1.90 -7.77
CA LYS A 288 -1.44 2.84 -8.47
C LYS A 288 -1.63 4.28 -7.97
N ASN A 289 -2.87 4.75 -7.88
CA ASN A 289 -3.17 6.11 -7.41
C ASN A 289 -2.70 6.32 -5.96
N THR A 290 -2.93 5.35 -5.09
CA THR A 290 -2.51 5.40 -3.68
C THR A 290 -0.99 5.42 -3.54
N THR A 291 -0.27 4.61 -4.32
CA THR A 291 1.20 4.63 -4.33
C THR A 291 1.78 5.90 -4.94
N ASP A 292 1.16 6.43 -6.00
CA ASP A 292 1.57 7.70 -6.60
C ASP A 292 1.37 8.86 -5.63
N ALA A 293 0.29 8.85 -4.83
CA ALA A 293 0.08 9.83 -3.77
C ALA A 293 1.15 9.74 -2.67
N ALA A 294 1.48 8.53 -2.23
CA ALA A 294 2.52 8.29 -1.22
C ALA A 294 3.90 8.79 -1.70
N GLU A 295 4.26 8.51 -2.95
CA GLU A 295 5.51 8.97 -3.55
C GLU A 295 5.54 10.49 -3.72
N LYS A 296 4.49 11.10 -4.27
CA LYS A 296 4.45 12.54 -4.48
C LYS A 296 4.62 13.27 -3.14
N ALA A 297 3.96 12.77 -2.10
CA ALA A 297 4.13 13.29 -0.75
C ALA A 297 5.55 13.07 -0.21
N LEU A 298 6.16 11.89 -0.43
CA LEU A 298 7.55 11.62 -0.06
C LEU A 298 8.53 12.61 -0.72
N ARG A 299 8.40 12.79 -2.04
CA ARG A 299 9.25 13.69 -2.81
C ARG A 299 9.09 15.12 -2.32
N TRP A 300 7.87 15.54 -2.02
CA TRP A 300 7.60 16.86 -1.47
C TRP A 300 8.27 17.07 -0.10
N LEU A 301 8.11 16.11 0.82
CA LEU A 301 8.78 16.16 2.13
C LEU A 301 10.30 16.20 1.98
N TRP A 302 10.85 15.42 1.04
CA TRP A 302 12.28 15.42 0.77
C TRP A 302 12.76 16.78 0.26
N ILE A 303 12.05 17.41 -0.68
CA ILE A 303 12.39 18.74 -1.19
C ILE A 303 12.34 19.79 -0.06
N ARG A 304 11.34 19.70 0.81
CA ARG A 304 11.11 20.62 1.94
C ARG A 304 11.85 20.25 3.22
N ARG A 305 12.77 19.28 3.20
CA ARG A 305 13.35 18.66 4.42
C ARG A 305 14.07 19.64 5.36
N GLY A 306 14.62 20.73 4.84
CA GLY A 306 15.30 21.77 5.63
C GLY A 306 14.55 23.09 5.75
N THR A 307 13.35 23.21 5.14
CA THR A 307 12.58 24.46 5.18
C THR A 307 11.55 24.43 6.31
N PRO A 308 11.13 25.57 6.88
CA PRO A 308 9.99 25.64 7.79
C PRO A 308 8.72 24.99 7.20
N TRP A 309 7.83 24.52 8.07
CA TRP A 309 6.60 23.82 7.69
C TRP A 309 5.38 24.55 8.26
N GLY A 310 4.55 25.11 7.36
CA GLY A 310 3.57 26.18 7.67
C GLY A 310 4.32 27.52 7.79
N GLN A 311 4.00 28.60 7.07
CA GLN A 311 2.72 29.10 6.57
C GLN A 311 2.55 28.96 5.04
N ALA A 312 1.42 28.41 4.62
CA ALA A 312 0.71 28.87 3.44
C ALA A 312 -0.76 28.99 3.85
N SER A 313 -1.02 29.97 4.70
CA SER A 313 -2.35 30.50 4.99
C SER A 313 -2.50 31.78 4.18
N ALA A 314 -3.52 31.80 3.32
CA ALA A 314 -4.08 32.98 2.64
C ALA A 314 -3.16 33.76 1.69
N THR A 315 -3.29 33.45 0.40
CA THR A 315 -3.62 34.44 -0.64
C THR A 315 -4.48 33.74 -1.67
#